data_AF-A0A9X5XAY2-F1
#
_entry.id   AF-A0A9X5XAY2-F1
#
_cell.length_a   1.000
_cell.length_b   1.000
_cell.length_c   1.000
_cell.angle_alpha   90.00
_cell.angle_beta   90.00
_cell.angle_gamma   90.00
#
_symmetry.space_group_name_H-M   'P 1'
#
loop_
_entity.id
_entity.type
_entity.pdbx_description
1 polymer ?
#
loop_
_entity_poly.entity_id
_entity_poly.type
_entity_poly.pdbx_seq_one_letter_code
_entity_poly.pdbx_strand_id
1 'polypeptide(L)' 'MPELSRAAYADLFGPTTGDRIRLADTDLLIEIEEDRSGGPGLAGDEAVFGGGKVIRESMGQSRATRAEGTPDTVITG' A
#
# COMPACT_ATOMS: atom_id res chain seq x y z
N MET A 1 7.68 12.13 -14.73
CA MET A 1 7.80 11.13 -13.64
C MET A 1 7.65 9.76 -14.27
N PRO A 2 8.27 8.71 -13.70
CA PRO A 2 7.95 7.36 -14.14
C PRO A 2 6.45 7.11 -13.96
N GLU A 3 5.85 6.40 -14.92
CA GLU A 3 4.44 6.06 -14.92
C GLU A 3 4.30 4.55 -14.82
N LEU A 4 3.29 4.11 -14.07
CA LEU A 4 2.93 2.71 -13.94
C LEU A 4 1.49 2.53 -14.40
N SER A 5 1.22 1.47 -15.16
CA SER A 5 -0.17 1.15 -15.52
C SER A 5 -0.96 0.75 -14.27
N ARG A 6 -2.27 1.00 -14.29
CA ARG A 6 -3.13 0.69 -13.14
C ARG A 6 -3.15 -0.80 -12.78
N ALA A 7 -3.12 -1.67 -13.80
CA ALA A 7 -3.04 -3.11 -13.59
C ALA A 7 -1.71 -3.52 -12.92
N ALA A 8 -0.57 -2.99 -13.41
CA ALA A 8 0.73 -3.28 -12.80
C ALA A 8 0.85 -2.72 -11.38
N TYR A 9 0.21 -1.58 -11.10
CA TYR A 9 0.10 -1.06 -9.73
C TYR A 9 -0.67 -2.03 -8.82
N ALA A 10 -1.84 -2.49 -9.28
CA ALA A 10 -2.67 -3.43 -8.53
C ALA A 10 -1.97 -4.77 -8.26
N ASP A 11 -1.15 -5.26 -9.19
CA ASP A 11 -0.36 -6.48 -9.00
C ASP A 11 0.75 -6.34 -7.94
N LEU A 12 1.24 -5.11 -7.71
CA LEU A 12 2.35 -4.84 -6.79
C LEU A 12 1.89 -4.41 -5.39
N PHE A 13 0.86 -3.58 -5.33
CA PHE A 13 0.43 -2.86 -4.12
C PHE A 13 -1.05 -3.04 -3.80
N GLY A 14 -1.78 -3.80 -4.62
CA GLY A 14 -3.22 -3.95 -4.50
C GLY A 14 -4.02 -2.82 -5.18
N PRO A 15 -5.34 -2.98 -5.27
CA PRO A 15 -6.25 -2.01 -5.88
C PRO A 15 -6.25 -0.68 -5.10
N THR A 16 -6.50 0.43 -5.80
CA THR A 16 -6.52 1.80 -5.25
C THR A 16 -7.83 2.54 -5.59
N THR A 17 -7.99 3.80 -5.15
CA THR A 17 -9.22 4.62 -5.28
C THR A 17 -9.88 4.49 -6.65
N GLY A 18 -11.12 3.98 -6.70
CA GLY A 18 -11.93 3.75 -7.90
C GLY A 18 -11.77 2.36 -8.52
N ASP A 19 -10.86 1.51 -8.03
CA ASP A 19 -10.88 0.07 -8.33
C ASP A 19 -12.04 -0.61 -7.61
N ARG A 20 -12.52 -1.71 -8.20
CA ARG A 20 -13.60 -2.52 -7.63
C ARG A 20 -13.16 -3.95 -7.41
N ILE A 21 -13.54 -4.51 -6.27
CA ILE A 21 -13.23 -5.88 -5.88
C ILE A 21 -14.54 -6.64 -5.75
N ARG A 22 -14.62 -7.82 -6.37
CA ARG A 22 -15.73 -8.75 -6.15
C ARG A 22 -15.53 -9.47 -4.82
N LEU A 23 -16.58 -9.52 -4.01
CA LEU A 23 -16.54 -10.28 -2.77
C LEU A 23 -16.74 -11.77 -3.07
N ALA A 24 -15.62 -12.49 -3.16
CA ALA A 24 -15.56 -13.91 -3.46
C ALA A 24 -16.37 -14.28 -4.72
N ASP A 25 -17.22 -15.29 -4.64
CA ASP A 25 -18.07 -15.81 -5.72
C ASP A 25 -19.46 -15.16 -5.77
N THR A 26 -19.67 -14.06 -5.04
CA THR A 26 -20.93 -13.31 -5.05
C THR A 26 -21.00 -12.30 -6.20
N ASP A 27 -22.18 -11.72 -6.42
CA ASP A 27 -22.38 -10.59 -7.35
C ASP A 27 -22.13 -9.21 -6.70
N LEU A 28 -21.55 -9.18 -5.49
CA LEU A 28 -21.24 -7.93 -4.79
C LEU A 28 -19.89 -7.36 -5.25
N LEU A 29 -19.90 -6.11 -5.68
CA LEU A 29 -18.70 -5.32 -6.00
C LEU A 29 -18.57 -4.18 -4.98
N ILE A 30 -17.44 -4.13 -4.29
CA ILE A 30 -17.07 -2.98 -3.45
C ILE A 30 -16.11 -2.07 -4.22
N GLU A 31 -16.22 -0.77 -4.03
CA GLU A 31 -15.32 0.23 -4.61
C GLU A 31 -14.44 0.84 -3.53
N ILE A 32 -13.17 1.08 -3.85
CA ILE A 32 -12.26 1.81 -2.96
C ILE A 32 -12.57 3.30 -3.10
N GLU A 33 -13.11 3.91 -2.05
CA GLU A 33 -13.50 5.33 -2.07
C GLU A 33 -12.33 6.27 -1.75
N GLU A 34 -11.37 5.81 -0.95
CA GLU A 34 -10.19 6.56 -0.54
C GLU A 34 -9.01 5.62 -0.32
N ASP A 35 -7.84 6.03 -0.78
CA ASP A 35 -6.56 5.36 -0.54
C ASP A 35 -5.59 6.33 0.15
N ARG A 36 -5.18 5.98 1.36
CA ARG A 36 -4.22 6.74 2.19
C ARG A 36 -2.84 6.11 2.22
N SER A 37 -2.68 4.95 1.58
CA SER A 37 -1.45 4.16 1.58
C SER A 37 -0.70 4.30 0.24
N GLY A 38 -1.39 4.74 -0.81
CA GLY A 38 -0.86 4.95 -2.16
C GLY A 38 -1.95 5.46 -3.11
N GLY A 39 -1.70 5.45 -4.42
CA GLY A 39 -2.72 5.78 -5.43
C GLY A 39 -2.56 7.12 -6.15
N PRO A 40 -3.60 7.58 -6.87
CA PRO A 40 -3.52 8.78 -7.70
C PRO A 40 -3.08 10.02 -6.90
N GLY A 41 -1.89 10.54 -7.22
CA GLY A 41 -1.30 11.71 -6.56
C GLY A 41 -0.48 11.43 -5.31
N LEU A 42 -0.46 10.19 -4.80
CA LEU A 42 0.31 9.76 -3.63
C LEU A 42 1.22 8.54 -3.90
N ALA A 43 1.16 7.97 -5.10
CA ALA A 43 1.92 6.77 -5.46
C ALA A 43 3.44 6.99 -5.49
N GLY A 44 4.19 5.97 -5.06
CA GLY A 44 5.66 5.91 -5.11
C GLY A 44 6.35 5.63 -3.77
N ASP A 45 5.64 5.82 -2.66
CA ASP A 45 6.16 5.62 -1.29
C ASP A 45 5.46 4.44 -0.57
N GLU A 46 4.87 3.51 -1.31
CA GLU A 46 4.16 2.35 -0.75
C GLU A 46 5.07 1.52 0.18
N ALA A 47 4.60 1.31 1.41
CA ALA A 47 5.36 0.61 2.43
C ALA A 47 5.35 -0.90 2.18
N VAL A 48 6.36 -1.42 1.48
CA VAL A 48 6.45 -2.87 1.19
C VAL A 48 7.66 -3.50 1.90
N PHE A 49 7.41 -4.60 2.61
CA PHE A 49 8.44 -5.42 3.25
C PHE A 49 9.00 -6.51 2.31
N GLY A 50 10.31 -6.75 2.36
CA GLY A 50 10.99 -7.79 1.61
C GLY A 50 12.44 -7.44 1.26
N GLY A 51 13.17 -8.42 0.72
CA GLY A 51 14.56 -8.22 0.29
C GLY A 51 14.66 -7.12 -0.77
N GLY A 52 15.40 -6.05 -0.47
CA GLY A 52 15.59 -4.91 -1.39
C GLY A 52 14.38 -3.97 -1.52
N LYS A 53 13.39 -4.06 -0.63
CA LYS A 53 12.18 -3.23 -0.65
C LYS A 53 12.25 -2.04 0.33
N VAL A 54 11.13 -1.34 0.52
CA VAL A 54 11.03 -0.07 1.25
C VAL A 54 11.23 -0.22 2.76
N ILE A 55 10.60 -1.21 3.38
CA ILE A 55 10.68 -1.42 4.84
C ILE A 55 12.01 -2.11 5.18
N ARG A 56 13.02 -1.28 5.42
CA ARG A 56 14.37 -1.67 5.82
C ARG A 56 15.05 -0.52 6.57
N GLU A 57 16.09 -0.87 7.32
CA GLU A 57 16.92 0.08 8.04
C GLU A 57 17.43 1.19 7.08
N SER A 58 17.45 2.43 7.58
CA SER A 58 17.81 3.65 6.83
C SER A 58 16.85 4.06 5.70
N MET A 59 15.67 3.43 5.57
CA MET A 59 14.64 3.80 4.58
C MET A 59 13.27 3.95 5.25
N GLY A 60 12.27 3.12 4.90
CA GLY A 60 10.91 3.21 5.44
C GLY A 60 10.77 2.77 6.90
N GLN A 61 11.83 2.25 7.52
CA GLN A 61 11.81 1.86 8.93
C GLN A 61 12.48 2.92 9.82
N SER A 62 11.67 3.58 10.66
CA SER A 62 12.15 4.54 11.67
C SER A 62 12.98 3.87 12.77
N ARG A 63 13.84 4.66 13.42
CA ARG A 63 14.60 4.27 14.64
C ARG A 63 13.86 4.60 15.94
N ALA A 64 12.66 5.20 15.85
CA ALA A 64 11.83 5.49 17.01
C ALA A 64 11.53 4.20 17.78
N THR A 65 11.61 4.29 19.10
CA THR A 65 11.26 3.21 20.00
C THR A 65 9.75 3.06 20.14
N ARG A 66 9.31 1.93 20.70
CA ARG A 66 7.91 1.74 21.10
C ARG A 66 7.40 2.88 22.00
N ALA A 67 8.24 3.38 22.92
CA ALA A 67 7.86 4.48 23.82
C ALA A 67 7.65 5.81 23.08
N GLU A 68 8.21 5.95 21.88
CA GLU A 68 8.07 7.13 21.02
C GLU A 68 6.95 6.96 19.98
N GLY A 69 6.16 5.88 20.06
CA GLY A 69 4.97 5.67 19.23
C GLY A 69 5.15 4.70 18.05
N THR A 70 6.26 3.96 17.98
CA THR A 70 6.41 2.90 16.96
C THR A 70 5.35 1.82 17.16
N PRO A 71 4.60 1.44 16.10
CA PRO A 71 3.58 0.41 16.19
C PRO A 71 4.19 -0.98 16.44
N ASP A 72 3.50 -1.80 17.23
CA ASP A 72 3.92 -3.19 17.48
C ASP A 72 3.79 -4.06 16.21
N THR A 73 2.86 -3.74 15.31
CA THR A 73 2.63 -4.40 14.02
C THR A 73 2.00 -3.42 13.03
N VAL A 74 2.36 -3.54 11.75
CA VAL A 74 1.75 -2.79 10.64
C VAL A 74 1.27 -3.78 9.60
N ILE A 75 0.03 -3.62 9.14
CA ILE A 75 -0.53 -4.32 7.98
C ILE A 75 -0.40 -3.35 6.82
N THR A 76 0.41 -3.72 5.83
CA THR A 76 0.65 -2.92 4.64
C THR A 76 -0.29 -3.36 3.52
N GLY A 77 -0.65 -2.42 2.66
CA GLY A 77 -1.40 -2.68 1.43
C GLY A 77 -0.72 -3.73 0.55
#